data_AF-A0A954V0D9-F1
#
_entry.id   AF-A0A954V0D9-F1
#
_cell.length_a   1.000
_cell.length_b   1.000
_cell.length_c   1.000
_cell.angle_alpha   90.00
_cell.angle_beta   90.00
_cell.angle_gamma   90.00
#
_symmetry.space_group_name_H-M   'P 1'
#
loop_
_entity.id
_entity.type
_entity.pdbx_description
1 polymer ?
#
loop_
_entity_poly.entity_id
_entity_poly.type
_entity_poly.pdbx_seq_one_letter_code
_entity_poly.pdbx_strand_id
1 'polypeptide(L)'
;YSVDRVTAISASGQEREFLPFFQPNHPPSGDQKQGYWYAKRMPAMGKTSDDDRGSEVYLSIVDLQGQSASQDGWAIDVETTCLNRDRVARLPFGGGQPRLTLVEGGATVTAQCVTPPTPTYRSIDRDDRHWRLVSHLSLNHLVLTKGVAGAEALREVLRLYDTEDSAETRKVIESVLQVDYRRGTARVAGGPAPGFCRGIDVEILLDPQRLGGTGLHLFASVLERFMGLFATINSFTRTTVRAQGGDLPLIVGAPRAGSQTLI
;
A
#
# COMPACT_ATOMS: atom_id res chain seq x y z
N TYR A 1 -0.44 16.11 1.25
CA TYR A 1 -0.49 14.73 0.76
C TYR A 1 0.72 14.50 -0.15
N SER A 2 0.95 15.36 -1.15
CA SER A 2 2.15 15.41 -1.99
C SER A 2 2.47 16.86 -2.35
N VAL A 3 3.70 17.07 -2.82
CA VAL A 3 4.09 18.24 -3.61
C VAL A 3 3.96 17.80 -5.06
N ASP A 4 3.17 18.52 -5.85
CA ASP A 4 2.80 18.12 -7.21
C ASP A 4 3.66 18.84 -8.25
N ARG A 5 3.92 20.14 -8.04
CA ARG A 5 4.81 20.94 -8.89
C ARG A 5 5.53 22.02 -8.09
N VAL A 6 6.75 22.36 -8.51
CA VAL A 6 7.56 23.42 -7.91
C VAL A 6 8.15 24.29 -9.02
N THR A 7 7.77 25.55 -9.05
CA THR A 7 8.21 26.52 -10.06
C THR A 7 8.86 27.72 -9.38
N ALA A 8 10.01 28.15 -9.87
CA ALA A 8 10.63 29.40 -9.47
C ALA A 8 10.21 30.52 -10.42
N ILE A 9 9.86 31.69 -9.87
CA ILE A 9 9.46 32.88 -10.60
C ILE A 9 10.41 34.02 -10.24
N SER A 10 11.11 34.57 -11.23
CA SER A 10 12.01 35.70 -11.03
C SER A 10 11.25 37.03 -10.97
N ALA A 11 11.90 38.09 -10.48
CA ALA A 11 11.34 39.46 -10.52
C ALA A 11 11.02 39.96 -11.94
N SER A 12 11.64 39.40 -12.99
CA SER A 12 11.36 39.73 -14.39
C SER A 12 10.25 38.86 -15.00
N GLY A 13 9.59 38.01 -14.21
CA GLY A 13 8.56 37.08 -14.68
C GLY A 13 9.11 35.85 -15.41
N GLN A 14 10.41 35.55 -15.27
CA GLN A 14 10.97 34.32 -15.83
C GLN A 14 10.59 33.14 -14.93
N GLU A 15 10.01 32.11 -15.52
CA GLU A 15 9.64 30.88 -14.82
C GLU A 15 10.66 29.77 -15.06
N ARG A 16 10.91 28.97 -14.02
CA ARG A 16 11.75 27.78 -14.09
C ARG A 16 11.19 26.68 -13.22
N GLU A 17 10.77 25.58 -13.83
CA GLU A 17 10.33 24.39 -13.09
C GLU A 17 11.52 23.62 -12.50
N PHE A 18 11.38 23.22 -11.24
CA PHE A 18 12.29 22.29 -10.59
C PHE A 18 11.72 20.87 -10.72
N LEU A 19 12.58 19.92 -11.09
CA LEU A 19 12.19 18.51 -11.19
C LEU A 19 12.38 17.80 -9.83
N PRO A 20 11.63 16.71 -9.56
CA PRO A 20 11.82 15.94 -8.34
C PRO A 20 13.21 15.30 -8.27
N PHE A 21 13.85 15.32 -7.11
CA PHE A 21 15.20 14.77 -6.93
C PHE A 21 15.29 13.25 -7.22
N PHE A 22 14.25 12.47 -6.92
CA PHE A 22 14.24 11.00 -7.09
C PHE A 22 13.53 10.54 -8.38
N GLN A 23 13.44 11.38 -9.40
CA GLN A 23 12.88 10.94 -10.67
C GLN A 23 13.83 9.96 -11.38
N PRO A 24 13.33 8.93 -12.06
CA PRO A 24 14.17 7.90 -12.68
C PRO A 24 15.05 8.43 -13.83
N ASN A 25 14.64 9.52 -14.49
CA ASN A 25 15.36 10.10 -15.63
C ASN A 25 15.65 11.59 -15.37
N HIS A 26 16.91 11.92 -15.09
CA HIS A 26 17.37 13.30 -15.13
C HIS A 26 17.79 13.66 -16.56
N PRO A 27 17.46 14.86 -17.06
CA PRO A 27 17.98 15.32 -18.34
C PRO A 27 19.52 15.30 -18.32
N PRO A 28 20.18 14.89 -19.41
CA PRO A 28 21.63 14.77 -19.46
C PRO A 28 22.28 16.12 -19.10
N SER A 29 23.39 16.03 -18.34
CA SER A 29 24.06 17.05 -17.52
C SER A 29 24.59 18.31 -18.23
N GLY A 30 24.06 18.68 -19.39
CA GLY A 30 24.43 19.88 -20.15
C GLY A 30 24.11 21.19 -19.44
N ASP A 31 23.26 21.17 -18.41
CA ASP A 31 22.90 22.35 -17.62
C ASP A 31 23.12 22.09 -16.12
N GLN A 32 24.39 22.08 -15.69
CA GLN A 32 24.83 21.92 -14.28
C GLN A 32 24.23 22.95 -13.30
N LYS A 33 23.44 23.91 -13.77
CA LYS A 33 22.76 24.94 -12.96
C LYS A 33 21.31 24.59 -12.62
N GLN A 34 20.82 23.39 -12.93
CA GLN A 34 19.44 23.00 -12.62
C GLN A 34 19.34 22.45 -11.20
N GLY A 35 18.59 23.16 -10.36
CA GLY A 35 18.17 22.65 -9.06
C GLY A 35 17.06 21.59 -9.22
N TYR A 36 16.87 20.82 -8.16
CA TYR A 36 15.82 19.82 -8.01
C TYR A 36 15.12 20.09 -6.70
N TRP A 37 13.86 19.71 -6.58
CA TRP A 37 13.19 19.77 -5.29
C TRP A 37 13.21 18.41 -4.60
N TYR A 38 13.40 18.47 -3.28
CA TYR A 38 13.34 17.34 -2.38
C TYR A 38 12.36 17.66 -1.25
N ALA A 39 11.43 16.75 -0.98
CA ALA A 39 10.47 16.90 0.10
C ALA A 39 10.70 15.83 1.18
N LYS A 40 10.74 16.25 2.44
CA LYS A 40 10.82 15.36 3.60
C LYS A 40 9.59 15.53 4.48
N ARG A 41 8.93 14.43 4.80
CA ARG A 41 7.81 14.40 5.75
C ARG A 41 8.34 14.09 7.14
N MET A 42 7.94 14.87 8.14
CA MET A 42 8.32 14.67 9.54
C MET A 42 7.09 14.77 10.45
N PRO A 43 7.06 14.11 11.62
CA PRO A 43 6.03 14.34 12.62
C PRO A 43 5.92 15.83 12.97
N ALA A 44 4.71 16.34 13.11
CA ALA A 44 4.49 17.75 13.44
C ALA A 44 5.07 18.04 14.84
N MET A 45 6.00 19.00 14.94
CA MET A 45 6.63 19.38 16.21
C MET A 45 5.75 20.41 16.93
N GLY A 46 4.66 19.97 17.55
CA GLY A 46 3.83 20.86 18.37
C GLY A 46 2.61 20.17 18.95
N LYS A 47 2.20 20.60 20.15
CA LYS A 47 0.82 20.40 20.61
C LYS A 47 -0.05 21.36 19.82
N THR A 48 -0.60 20.94 18.68
CA THR A 48 -1.83 21.56 18.22
C THR A 48 -2.84 21.51 19.37
N SER A 49 -3.63 22.56 19.57
CA SER A 49 -4.62 22.64 20.66
C SER A 49 -5.63 21.48 20.63
N ASP A 50 -5.82 20.90 19.46
CA ASP A 50 -6.41 19.59 19.22
C ASP A 50 -5.31 18.52 19.22
N ASP A 51 -5.49 17.37 19.88
CA ASP A 51 -4.62 16.17 19.85
C ASP A 51 -4.47 15.57 18.41
N ASP A 52 -4.02 16.39 17.46
CA ASP A 52 -3.79 16.10 16.06
C ASP A 52 -2.31 15.78 15.87
N ARG A 53 -2.01 14.48 15.88
CA ARG A 53 -0.65 13.92 15.70
C ARG A 53 -0.27 13.87 14.22
N GLY A 54 -0.41 15.00 13.54
CA GLY A 54 -0.18 15.15 12.11
C GLY A 54 1.30 15.04 11.71
N SER A 55 1.55 15.20 10.41
CA SER A 55 2.90 15.38 9.86
C SER A 55 2.99 16.70 9.10
N GLU A 56 4.21 17.18 8.95
CA GLU A 56 4.59 18.35 8.17
C GLU A 56 5.51 17.93 7.02
N VAL A 57 5.50 18.71 5.95
CA VAL A 57 6.38 18.51 4.79
C VAL A 57 7.31 19.70 4.69
N TYR A 58 8.60 19.41 4.65
CA TYR A 58 9.65 20.38 4.41
C TYR A 58 10.15 20.22 2.99
N LEU A 59 10.21 21.31 2.25
CA LEU A 59 10.66 21.36 0.87
C LEU A 59 12.04 22.04 0.82
N SER A 60 12.98 21.42 0.11
CA SER A 60 14.32 21.94 -0.13
C SER A 60 14.59 21.96 -1.63
N ILE A 61 15.30 22.99 -2.10
CA ILE A 61 15.84 23.05 -3.45
C ILE A 61 17.32 22.67 -3.38
N VAL A 62 17.70 21.60 -4.07
CA VAL A 62 19.04 21.00 -4.00
C VAL A 62 19.62 20.69 -5.38
N ASP A 63 20.94 20.63 -5.50
CA ASP A 63 21.61 20.06 -6.69
C ASP A 63 21.67 18.52 -6.60
N LEU A 64 22.28 17.87 -7.60
CA LEU A 64 22.46 16.40 -7.61
C LEU A 64 23.43 15.90 -6.53
N GLN A 65 24.22 16.79 -5.92
CA GLN A 65 25.10 16.49 -4.80
C GLN A 65 24.39 16.70 -3.45
N GLY A 66 23.12 17.12 -3.45
CA GLY A 66 22.33 17.37 -2.25
C GLY A 66 22.67 18.70 -1.55
N GLN A 67 23.42 19.59 -2.20
CA GLN A 67 23.71 20.93 -1.67
C GLN A 67 22.60 21.89 -2.02
N SER A 68 22.42 22.96 -1.23
CA SER A 68 21.39 23.96 -1.49
C SER A 68 21.60 24.62 -2.86
N ALA A 69 20.58 24.56 -3.70
CA ALA A 69 20.56 25.18 -5.03
C ALA A 69 19.56 26.35 -5.10
N SER A 70 19.16 26.90 -3.95
CA SER A 70 18.31 28.09 -3.86
C SER A 70 18.99 29.31 -4.48
N GLN A 71 18.24 30.07 -5.28
CA GLN A 71 18.72 31.32 -5.88
C GLN A 71 18.04 32.52 -5.21
N ASP A 72 18.82 33.54 -4.87
CA ASP A 72 18.30 34.77 -4.30
C ASP A 72 17.46 35.55 -5.33
N GLY A 73 16.38 36.19 -4.86
CA GLY A 73 15.52 37.02 -5.72
C GLY A 73 14.50 36.25 -6.57
N TRP A 74 14.34 34.95 -6.34
CA TRP A 74 13.28 34.13 -6.95
C TRP A 74 12.21 33.79 -5.91
N ALA A 75 10.94 33.92 -6.28
CA ALA A 75 9.81 33.39 -5.52
C ALA A 75 9.58 31.93 -5.92
N ILE A 76 9.17 31.09 -4.97
CA ILE A 76 8.82 29.69 -5.25
C ILE A 76 7.30 29.55 -5.20
N ASP A 77 6.72 29.17 -6.33
CA ASP A 77 5.35 28.71 -6.47
C ASP A 77 5.31 27.18 -6.28
N VAL A 78 4.41 26.71 -5.43
CA VAL A 78 4.31 25.29 -5.08
C VAL A 78 2.86 24.85 -5.21
N GLU A 79 2.62 23.93 -6.14
CA GLU A 79 1.34 23.24 -6.24
C GLU A 79 1.36 22.03 -5.31
N THR A 80 0.36 21.96 -4.43
CA THR A 80 0.25 20.88 -3.46
C THR A 80 -1.19 20.41 -3.35
N THR A 81 -1.35 19.10 -3.21
CA THR A 81 -2.61 18.50 -2.82
C THR A 81 -2.59 18.24 -1.31
N CYS A 82 -3.60 18.75 -0.63
CA CYS A 82 -3.67 18.83 0.84
C CYS A 82 -4.83 18.01 1.41
N LEU A 83 -4.72 17.66 2.70
CA LEU A 83 -5.76 16.95 3.45
C LEU A 83 -6.01 17.65 4.79
N ASN A 84 -7.25 17.60 5.26
CA ASN A 84 -7.67 18.26 6.52
C ASN A 84 -7.42 17.42 7.78
N ARG A 85 -6.42 16.53 7.73
CA ARG A 85 -5.99 15.64 8.83
C ARG A 85 -7.19 14.97 9.51
N ASP A 86 -7.22 14.96 10.84
CA ASP A 86 -8.21 14.23 11.63
C ASP A 86 -9.59 14.94 11.67
N ARG A 87 -9.74 16.10 11.01
CA ARG A 87 -10.98 16.90 11.08
C ARG A 87 -12.16 16.22 10.41
N VAL A 88 -11.93 15.50 9.30
CA VAL A 88 -13.01 14.88 8.52
C VAL A 88 -13.71 13.79 9.33
N ALA A 89 -12.95 13.03 10.13
CA ALA A 89 -13.49 12.00 11.02
C ALA A 89 -14.34 12.55 12.17
N ARG A 90 -14.25 13.85 12.46
CA ARG A 90 -15.04 14.54 13.50
C ARG A 90 -16.36 15.11 12.97
N LEU A 91 -16.64 14.96 11.68
CA LEU A 91 -17.91 15.40 11.12
C LEU A 91 -19.06 14.59 11.73
N PRO A 92 -20.20 15.22 12.03
CA PRO A 92 -21.37 14.50 12.51
C PRO A 92 -21.86 13.54 11.42
N PHE A 93 -22.30 12.35 11.83
CA PHE A 93 -22.85 11.35 10.94
C PHE A 93 -24.23 10.88 11.44
N GLY A 94 -25.13 10.59 10.49
CA GLY A 94 -26.52 10.21 10.77
C GLY A 94 -27.47 11.40 10.69
N GLY A 95 -28.78 11.12 10.59
CA GLY A 95 -29.81 12.18 10.52
C GLY A 95 -29.65 13.14 9.31
N GLY A 96 -29.06 12.68 8.21
CA GLY A 96 -28.77 13.52 7.04
C GLY A 96 -27.50 14.37 7.15
N GLN A 97 -26.61 14.06 8.10
CA GLN A 97 -25.29 14.68 8.23
C GLN A 97 -24.16 13.72 7.79
N PRO A 98 -23.02 14.24 7.30
CA PRO A 98 -22.81 15.65 6.93
C PRO A 98 -23.62 16.02 5.68
N ARG A 99 -24.08 17.26 5.61
CA ARG A 99 -24.78 17.77 4.42
C ARG A 99 -23.76 18.06 3.32
N LEU A 100 -23.88 17.36 2.20
CA LEU A 100 -23.03 17.54 1.03
C LEU A 100 -23.77 18.34 -0.03
N THR A 101 -23.11 19.36 -0.58
CA THR A 101 -23.60 20.13 -1.72
C THR A 101 -22.60 20.01 -2.84
N LEU A 102 -23.07 19.73 -4.06
CA LEU A 102 -22.20 19.68 -5.23
C LEU A 102 -21.76 21.10 -5.59
N VAL A 103 -20.45 21.29 -5.76
CA VAL A 103 -19.87 22.56 -6.21
C VAL A 103 -20.09 22.74 -7.72
N GLU A 104 -20.02 21.64 -8.47
CA GLU A 104 -20.33 21.56 -9.89
C GLU A 104 -21.27 20.37 -10.15
N GLY A 105 -22.28 20.58 -11.01
CA GLY A 105 -23.34 19.61 -11.29
C GLY A 105 -24.74 20.24 -11.29
N GLY A 106 -25.70 19.62 -11.98
CA GLY A 106 -27.07 20.11 -12.07
C GLY A 106 -27.86 19.99 -10.75
N ALA A 107 -28.85 20.87 -10.56
CA ALA A 107 -29.61 21.06 -9.31
C ALA A 107 -30.43 19.85 -8.81
N THR A 108 -30.40 18.70 -9.50
CA THR A 108 -31.26 17.54 -9.25
C THR A 108 -30.54 16.39 -8.53
N VAL A 109 -29.25 16.52 -8.20
CA VAL A 109 -28.48 15.44 -7.55
C VAL A 109 -28.27 15.73 -6.08
N THR A 110 -28.65 14.79 -5.22
CA THR A 110 -28.41 14.81 -3.78
C THR A 110 -27.30 13.84 -3.40
N ALA A 111 -26.33 14.28 -2.61
CA ALA A 111 -25.26 13.44 -2.08
C ALA A 111 -25.44 13.20 -0.58
N GLN A 112 -25.28 11.94 -0.15
CA GLN A 112 -25.37 11.55 1.26
C GLN A 112 -24.30 10.51 1.60
N CYS A 113 -23.70 10.64 2.79
CA CYS A 113 -22.81 9.63 3.33
C CYS A 113 -23.61 8.40 3.81
N VAL A 114 -23.24 7.21 3.31
CA VAL A 114 -23.83 5.92 3.72
C VAL A 114 -23.13 5.36 4.98
N THR A 115 -21.87 5.74 5.19
CA THR A 115 -21.04 5.36 6.34
C THR A 115 -20.38 6.61 6.93
N PRO A 116 -20.02 6.60 8.23
CA PRO A 116 -19.29 7.70 8.83
C PRO A 116 -17.93 7.88 8.13
N PRO A 117 -17.42 9.12 8.02
CA PRO A 117 -16.08 9.34 7.52
C PRO A 117 -15.05 8.62 8.39
N THR A 118 -14.09 7.95 7.74
CA THR A 118 -13.06 7.18 8.43
C THR A 118 -12.03 8.08 9.11
N PRO A 119 -11.36 7.60 10.18
CA PRO A 119 -10.17 8.27 10.72
C PRO A 119 -9.07 8.39 9.65
N THR A 120 -8.16 9.34 9.84
CA THR A 120 -6.96 9.41 9.00
C THR A 120 -5.99 8.32 9.44
N TYR A 121 -5.78 7.33 8.57
CA TYR A 121 -4.75 6.32 8.81
C TYR A 121 -3.36 6.93 8.56
N ARG A 122 -2.55 6.95 9.60
CA ARG A 122 -1.16 7.40 9.53
C ARG A 122 -0.26 6.19 9.59
N SER A 123 0.69 6.14 8.68
CA SER A 123 1.82 5.22 8.79
C SER A 123 2.54 5.58 10.10
N ILE A 124 2.31 4.82 11.18
CA ILE A 124 3.03 5.00 12.45
C ILE A 124 4.52 4.84 12.12
N ASP A 125 5.32 5.88 12.41
CA ASP A 125 6.78 5.83 12.41
C ASP A 125 7.22 4.87 13.53
N ARG A 126 7.09 3.57 13.27
CA ARG A 126 7.87 2.55 13.96
C ARG A 126 9.10 2.39 13.10
N ASP A 127 10.24 2.85 13.56
CA ASP A 127 11.52 2.89 12.81
C ASP A 127 11.84 1.56 12.12
N ASP A 128 11.44 0.43 12.71
CA ASP A 128 11.68 -0.90 12.17
C ASP A 128 10.76 -1.31 11.01
N ARG A 129 9.60 -0.66 10.83
CA ARG A 129 8.59 -1.13 9.87
C ARG A 129 9.05 -0.96 8.42
N HIS A 130 9.77 0.11 8.11
CA HIS A 130 10.39 0.31 6.80
C HIS A 130 11.39 -0.79 6.49
N TRP A 131 12.23 -1.16 7.46
CA TRP A 131 13.18 -2.27 7.31
C TRP A 131 12.51 -3.63 7.21
N ARG A 132 11.42 -3.86 7.95
CA ARG A 132 10.62 -5.09 7.82
C ARG A 132 9.95 -5.18 6.44
N LEU A 133 9.47 -4.06 5.89
CA LEU A 133 8.90 -4.01 4.55
C LEU A 133 9.96 -4.26 3.47
N VAL A 134 11.14 -3.62 3.57
CA VAL A 134 12.28 -3.90 2.69
C VAL A 134 12.68 -5.37 2.77
N SER A 135 12.78 -5.91 3.99
CA SER A 135 13.09 -7.33 4.22
C SER A 135 12.02 -8.26 3.65
N HIS A 136 10.75 -7.87 3.68
CA HIS A 136 9.65 -8.60 3.07
C HIS A 136 9.73 -8.61 1.54
N LEU A 137 10.02 -7.46 0.92
CA LEU A 137 10.12 -7.32 -0.54
C LEU A 137 11.39 -7.93 -1.13
N SER A 138 12.46 -8.01 -0.34
CA SER A 138 13.79 -8.44 -0.81
C SER A 138 14.00 -9.95 -0.70
N LEU A 139 13.20 -10.65 0.11
CA LEU A 139 13.41 -12.05 0.43
C LEU A 139 12.14 -12.85 0.13
N ASN A 140 12.24 -13.77 -0.83
CA ASN A 140 11.20 -14.76 -1.13
C ASN A 140 11.15 -15.81 0.01
N HIS A 141 10.62 -15.41 1.17
CA HIS A 141 10.63 -16.18 2.43
C HIS A 141 9.75 -17.44 2.45
N LEU A 142 8.90 -17.63 1.46
CA LEU A 142 7.92 -18.73 1.46
C LEU A 142 8.53 -20.14 1.35
N VAL A 143 9.83 -20.24 1.07
CA VAL A 143 10.46 -21.55 0.77
C VAL A 143 11.01 -22.24 2.02
N LEU A 144 11.02 -21.61 3.21
CA LEU A 144 11.79 -22.11 4.35
C LEU A 144 11.00 -22.65 5.56
N THR A 145 9.72 -22.30 5.77
CA THR A 145 8.97 -22.70 6.99
C THR A 145 7.57 -23.23 6.72
N LYS A 146 7.24 -24.42 7.24
CA LYS A 146 5.95 -25.11 7.09
C LYS A 146 5.16 -25.16 8.39
N GLY A 147 3.90 -25.55 8.32
CA GLY A 147 3.05 -25.73 9.48
C GLY A 147 2.77 -24.41 10.21
N VAL A 148 2.83 -24.44 11.54
CA VAL A 148 2.56 -23.29 12.42
C VAL A 148 3.62 -22.20 12.24
N ALA A 149 4.90 -22.57 12.06
CA ALA A 149 5.98 -21.59 11.81
C ALA A 149 5.79 -20.84 10.48
N GLY A 150 5.23 -21.51 9.47
CA GLY A 150 4.83 -20.87 8.21
C GLY A 150 3.69 -19.86 8.41
N ALA A 151 2.71 -20.21 9.26
CA ALA A 151 1.63 -19.29 9.62
C ALA A 151 2.14 -18.07 10.41
N GLU A 152 3.08 -18.24 11.34
CA GLU A 152 3.72 -17.12 12.06
C GLU A 152 4.41 -16.15 11.10
N ALA A 153 5.17 -16.67 10.13
CA ALA A 153 5.80 -15.83 9.12
C ALA A 153 4.77 -15.05 8.29
N LEU A 154 3.69 -15.70 7.85
CA LEU A 154 2.61 -15.02 7.11
C LEU A 154 1.89 -13.98 7.97
N ARG A 155 1.64 -14.25 9.26
CA ARG A 155 1.03 -13.29 10.19
C ARG A 155 1.91 -12.05 10.36
N GLU A 156 3.22 -12.20 10.47
CA GLU A 156 4.14 -11.04 10.55
C GLU A 156 4.11 -10.20 9.28
N VAL A 157 4.01 -10.83 8.11
CA VAL A 157 3.82 -10.12 6.84
C VAL A 157 2.48 -9.37 6.84
N LEU A 158 1.38 -10.01 7.22
CA LEU A 158 0.06 -9.37 7.27
C LEU A 158 0.03 -8.19 8.26
N ARG A 159 0.75 -8.28 9.39
CA ARG A 159 0.91 -7.17 10.36
C ARG A 159 1.59 -5.94 9.76
N LEU A 160 2.38 -6.07 8.70
CA LEU A 160 2.96 -4.90 8.02
C LEU A 160 1.89 -4.05 7.32
N TYR A 161 0.81 -4.69 6.87
CA TYR A 161 -0.31 -4.05 6.20
C TYR A 161 -1.39 -3.56 7.17
N ASP A 162 -1.37 -4.01 8.42
CA ASP A 162 -2.30 -3.57 9.45
C ASP A 162 -1.87 -2.21 10.03
N THR A 163 -2.40 -1.15 9.43
CA THR A 163 -2.15 0.23 9.90
C THR A 163 -3.07 0.64 11.05
N GLU A 164 -4.18 -0.07 11.26
CA GLU A 164 -5.17 0.23 12.29
C GLU A 164 -4.81 -0.43 13.62
N ASP A 165 -4.28 -1.65 13.57
CA ASP A 165 -3.95 -2.48 14.73
C ASP A 165 -5.17 -2.61 15.68
N SER A 166 -6.35 -2.87 15.10
CA SER A 166 -7.60 -3.07 15.85
C SER A 166 -7.74 -4.50 16.35
N ALA A 167 -8.67 -4.74 17.28
CA ALA A 167 -8.90 -6.10 17.77
C ALA A 167 -9.46 -7.00 16.66
N GLU A 168 -10.21 -6.43 15.73
CA GLU A 168 -10.81 -7.08 14.58
C GLU A 168 -9.75 -7.50 13.57
N THR A 169 -8.84 -6.61 13.16
CA THR A 169 -7.76 -6.93 12.22
C THR A 169 -6.78 -7.95 12.82
N ARG A 170 -6.45 -7.84 14.12
CA ARG A 170 -5.64 -8.85 14.82
C ARG A 170 -6.29 -10.23 14.77
N LYS A 171 -7.60 -10.33 15.02
CA LYS A 171 -8.33 -11.61 14.92
C LYS A 171 -8.29 -12.19 13.50
N VAL A 172 -8.43 -11.34 12.47
CA VAL A 172 -8.30 -11.76 11.07
C VAL A 172 -6.91 -12.33 10.80
N ILE A 173 -5.85 -11.65 11.24
CA ILE A 173 -4.47 -12.10 11.06
C ILE A 173 -4.23 -13.42 11.80
N GLU A 174 -4.64 -13.49 13.07
CA GLU A 174 -4.46 -14.69 13.89
C GLU A 174 -5.32 -15.86 13.44
N SER A 175 -6.33 -15.64 12.60
CA SER A 175 -7.13 -16.73 12.00
C SER A 175 -6.30 -17.65 11.11
N VAL A 176 -5.15 -17.22 10.59
CA VAL A 176 -4.24 -18.07 9.82
C VAL A 176 -3.60 -19.09 10.76
N LEU A 177 -4.06 -20.33 10.81
CA LEU A 177 -3.58 -21.35 11.73
C LEU A 177 -2.32 -22.06 11.23
N GLN A 178 -2.28 -22.38 9.94
CA GLN A 178 -1.24 -23.21 9.34
C GLN A 178 -0.99 -22.78 7.90
N VAL A 179 0.27 -22.80 7.48
CA VAL A 179 0.66 -22.61 6.07
C VAL A 179 1.62 -23.71 5.70
N ASP A 180 1.24 -24.50 4.70
CA ASP A 180 2.08 -25.54 4.11
C ASP A 180 2.34 -25.28 2.65
N TYR A 181 3.44 -25.85 2.16
CA TYR A 181 3.76 -25.83 0.75
C TYR A 181 4.38 -27.14 0.29
N ARG A 182 4.15 -27.48 -0.98
CA ARG A 182 4.77 -28.61 -1.66
C ARG A 182 5.08 -28.26 -3.10
N ARG A 183 6.03 -28.98 -3.71
CA ARG A 183 6.31 -28.82 -5.14
C ARG A 183 5.09 -29.27 -5.93
N GLY A 184 4.63 -28.41 -6.83
CA GLY A 184 3.52 -28.64 -7.74
C GLY A 184 4.00 -28.64 -9.20
N THR A 185 3.23 -29.29 -10.05
CA THR A 185 3.38 -29.21 -11.51
C THR A 185 2.03 -28.84 -12.10
N ALA A 186 2.02 -27.87 -13.01
CA ALA A 186 0.84 -27.42 -13.73
C ALA A 186 1.10 -27.47 -15.23
N ARG A 187 0.03 -27.68 -16.01
CA ARG A 187 0.08 -27.51 -17.47
C ARG A 187 -0.04 -26.03 -17.77
N VAL A 188 0.78 -25.53 -18.69
CA VAL A 188 0.67 -24.17 -19.20
C VAL A 188 -0.08 -24.24 -20.52
N ALA A 189 -1.24 -23.61 -20.58
CA ALA A 189 -1.96 -23.40 -21.83
C ALA A 189 -1.59 -22.00 -22.37
N GLY A 190 -1.11 -21.90 -23.61
CA GLY A 190 -0.79 -20.61 -24.23
C GLY A 190 0.51 -20.56 -25.05
N GLY A 191 1.37 -21.58 -24.97
CA GLY A 191 2.55 -21.71 -25.83
C GLY A 191 2.29 -22.53 -27.11
N PRO A 192 3.19 -22.49 -28.12
CA PRO A 192 3.06 -23.26 -29.36
C PRO A 192 3.06 -24.79 -29.16
N ALA A 193 3.47 -25.27 -27.98
CA ALA A 193 3.32 -26.66 -27.55
C ALA A 193 2.86 -26.73 -26.08
N PRO A 194 2.08 -27.76 -25.70
CA PRO A 194 1.69 -27.95 -24.30
C PRO A 194 2.93 -28.19 -23.44
N GLY A 195 3.18 -27.27 -22.51
CA GLY A 195 4.31 -27.30 -21.59
C GLY A 195 3.90 -27.62 -20.15
N PHE A 196 4.85 -28.07 -19.34
CA PHE A 196 4.70 -28.18 -17.90
C PHE A 196 5.51 -27.09 -17.21
N CYS A 197 4.90 -26.39 -16.27
CA CYS A 197 5.57 -25.47 -15.36
C CYS A 197 5.67 -26.12 -13.99
N ARG A 198 6.83 -25.95 -13.33
CA ARG A 198 7.02 -26.33 -11.94
C ARG A 198 6.72 -25.13 -11.06
N GLY A 199 6.09 -25.38 -9.93
CA GLY A 199 5.72 -24.32 -9.00
C GLY A 199 5.52 -24.84 -7.60
N ILE A 200 4.80 -24.06 -6.82
CA ILE A 200 4.53 -24.33 -5.42
C ILE A 200 3.02 -24.41 -5.23
N ASP A 201 2.55 -25.53 -4.69
CA ASP A 201 1.21 -25.65 -4.16
C ASP A 201 1.24 -25.23 -2.70
N VAL A 202 0.47 -24.21 -2.34
CA VAL A 202 0.35 -23.67 -0.98
C VAL A 202 -1.00 -24.10 -0.42
N GLU A 203 -1.02 -24.55 0.83
CA GLU A 203 -2.23 -24.82 1.58
C GLU A 203 -2.27 -23.94 2.83
N ILE A 204 -3.39 -23.23 3.03
CA ILE A 204 -3.60 -22.35 4.17
C ILE A 204 -4.82 -22.82 4.95
N LEU A 205 -4.64 -23.05 6.25
CA LEU A 205 -5.74 -23.39 7.16
C LEU A 205 -6.15 -22.15 7.95
N LEU A 206 -7.44 -21.82 7.92
CA LEU A 206 -8.04 -20.69 8.64
C LEU A 206 -8.96 -21.16 9.77
N ASP A 207 -8.97 -20.40 10.87
CA ASP A 207 -9.94 -20.51 11.97
C ASP A 207 -11.18 -19.65 11.67
N PRO A 208 -12.33 -20.25 11.31
CA PRO A 208 -13.54 -19.49 11.02
C PRO A 208 -14.12 -18.80 12.26
N GLN A 209 -13.86 -19.29 13.48
CA GLN A 209 -14.43 -18.73 14.70
C GLN A 209 -13.85 -17.34 15.00
N ARG A 210 -12.58 -17.10 14.66
CA ARG A 210 -11.92 -15.80 14.84
C ARG A 210 -12.44 -14.72 13.89
N LEU A 211 -13.00 -15.11 12.75
CA LEU A 211 -13.48 -14.21 11.70
C LEU A 211 -14.96 -13.80 11.86
N GLY A 212 -15.67 -14.31 12.86
CA GLY A 212 -17.05 -13.90 13.14
C GLY A 212 -18.05 -14.20 12.02
N GLY A 213 -17.76 -15.20 11.16
CA GLY A 213 -18.66 -15.69 10.10
C GLY A 213 -18.70 -14.87 8.81
N THR A 214 -18.59 -13.53 8.89
CA THR A 214 -18.59 -12.65 7.71
C THR A 214 -17.16 -12.35 7.25
N GLY A 215 -16.89 -12.54 5.95
CA GLY A 215 -15.60 -12.16 5.34
C GLY A 215 -14.56 -13.27 5.26
N LEU A 216 -14.82 -14.49 5.77
CA LEU A 216 -13.90 -15.63 5.64
C LEU A 216 -13.53 -15.93 4.17
N HIS A 217 -14.53 -15.99 3.29
CA HIS A 217 -14.28 -16.24 1.86
C HIS A 217 -13.56 -15.08 1.17
N LEU A 218 -13.85 -13.83 1.57
CA LEU A 218 -13.15 -12.65 1.07
C LEU A 218 -11.68 -12.68 1.49
N PHE A 219 -11.41 -12.94 2.77
CA PHE A 219 -10.04 -13.05 3.28
C PHE A 219 -9.28 -14.19 2.62
N ALA A 220 -9.91 -15.37 2.46
CA ALA A 220 -9.34 -16.47 1.69
C ALA A 220 -9.00 -16.05 0.24
N SER A 221 -9.86 -15.25 -0.40
CA SER A 221 -9.66 -14.76 -1.77
C SER A 221 -8.51 -13.77 -1.89
N VAL A 222 -8.31 -12.95 -0.86
CA VAL A 222 -7.17 -12.03 -0.75
C VAL A 222 -5.89 -12.84 -0.57
N LEU A 223 -5.87 -13.83 0.32
CA LEU A 223 -4.72 -14.71 0.52
C LEU A 223 -4.36 -15.48 -0.76
N GLU A 224 -5.34 -16.04 -1.48
CA GLU A 224 -5.10 -16.73 -2.76
C GLU A 224 -4.35 -15.84 -3.77
N ARG A 225 -4.80 -14.59 -3.94
CA ARG A 225 -4.15 -13.61 -4.82
C ARG A 225 -2.80 -13.15 -4.30
N PHE A 226 -2.70 -12.91 -2.98
CA PHE A 226 -1.47 -12.47 -2.33
C PHE A 226 -0.34 -13.48 -2.54
N MET A 227 -0.64 -14.78 -2.36
CA MET A 227 0.32 -15.85 -2.58
C MET A 227 0.80 -15.94 -4.04
N GLY A 228 -0.04 -15.55 -5.00
CA GLY A 228 0.33 -15.46 -6.43
C GLY A 228 1.49 -14.50 -6.71
N LEU A 229 1.66 -13.46 -5.89
CA LEU A 229 2.73 -12.46 -6.05
C LEU A 229 4.12 -13.00 -5.72
N PHE A 230 4.22 -14.13 -5.02
CA PHE A 230 5.51 -14.75 -4.68
C PHE A 230 5.99 -15.77 -5.72
N ALA A 231 5.26 -15.94 -6.82
CA ALA A 231 5.74 -16.77 -7.92
C ALA A 231 7.03 -16.17 -8.50
N THR A 232 8.11 -16.95 -8.50
CA THR A 232 9.37 -16.55 -9.16
C THR A 232 9.23 -16.61 -10.68
N ILE A 233 10.18 -16.01 -11.40
CA ILE A 233 10.24 -16.09 -12.87
C ILE A 233 10.16 -17.55 -13.31
N ASN A 234 9.29 -17.84 -14.30
CA ASN A 234 9.01 -19.16 -14.87
C ASN A 234 8.45 -20.21 -13.88
N SER A 235 7.84 -19.77 -12.79
CA SER A 235 7.20 -20.61 -11.78
C SER A 235 5.73 -20.22 -11.58
N PHE A 236 5.01 -20.99 -10.78
CA PHE A 236 3.66 -20.66 -10.34
C PHE A 236 3.48 -20.85 -8.84
N THR A 237 2.49 -20.18 -8.29
CA THR A 237 1.91 -20.47 -6.98
C THR A 237 0.45 -20.86 -7.16
N ARG A 238 0.04 -21.98 -6.57
CA ARG A 238 -1.35 -22.43 -6.54
C ARG A 238 -1.80 -22.56 -5.10
N THR A 239 -2.75 -21.75 -4.68
CA THR A 239 -3.14 -21.65 -3.26
C THR A 239 -4.49 -22.32 -3.04
N THR A 240 -4.54 -23.23 -2.07
CA THR A 240 -5.77 -23.82 -1.54
C THR A 240 -5.99 -23.28 -0.14
N VAL A 241 -7.18 -22.75 0.14
CA VAL A 241 -7.54 -22.24 1.47
C VAL A 241 -8.65 -23.10 2.05
N ARG A 242 -8.49 -23.54 3.30
CA ARG A 242 -9.43 -24.38 4.04
C ARG A 242 -9.86 -23.71 5.34
N ALA A 243 -11.07 -24.02 5.78
CA ALA A 243 -11.52 -23.71 7.14
C ALA A 243 -11.27 -24.91 8.04
N GLN A 244 -10.83 -24.68 9.28
CA GLN A 244 -10.76 -25.71 10.31
C GLN A 244 -12.15 -26.31 10.54
N GLY A 245 -12.24 -27.65 10.49
CA GLY A 245 -13.50 -28.38 10.64
C GLY A 245 -14.39 -28.39 9.39
N GLY A 246 -13.96 -27.81 8.27
CA GLY A 246 -14.65 -27.92 6.99
C GLY A 246 -14.09 -29.03 6.11
N ASP A 247 -14.96 -29.85 5.51
CA ASP A 247 -14.56 -30.95 4.64
C ASP A 247 -14.06 -30.47 3.26
N LEU A 248 -14.67 -29.40 2.76
CA LEU A 248 -14.36 -28.82 1.46
C LEU A 248 -13.45 -27.60 1.59
N PRO A 249 -12.53 -27.38 0.64
CA PRO A 249 -11.75 -26.15 0.59
C PRO A 249 -12.67 -24.95 0.33
N LEU A 250 -12.37 -23.83 0.98
CA LEU A 250 -13.04 -22.55 0.74
C LEU A 250 -12.70 -22.02 -0.65
N ILE A 251 -11.45 -22.19 -1.06
CA ILE A 251 -10.91 -21.76 -2.35
C ILE A 251 -9.92 -22.81 -2.83
N VAL A 252 -10.03 -23.18 -4.10
CA VAL A 252 -8.99 -23.88 -4.86
C VAL A 252 -8.53 -22.93 -5.96
N GLY A 253 -7.42 -22.24 -5.72
CA GLY A 253 -6.87 -21.27 -6.66
C GLY A 253 -6.34 -21.94 -7.92
N ALA A 254 -6.31 -21.18 -9.02
CA ALA A 254 -5.64 -21.61 -10.23
C ALA A 254 -4.11 -21.44 -10.08
N PRO A 255 -3.28 -22.11 -10.89
CA PRO A 255 -1.84 -21.85 -10.94
C PRO A 255 -1.59 -20.41 -11.41
N ARG A 256 -1.02 -19.56 -10.54
CA ARG A 256 -0.77 -18.13 -10.81
C ARG A 256 0.70 -17.79 -10.92
N ALA A 257 1.01 -16.84 -11.79
CA ALA A 257 2.27 -16.10 -11.82
C ALA A 257 1.96 -14.61 -11.67
N GLY A 258 2.05 -14.09 -10.46
CA GLY A 258 1.56 -12.74 -10.14
C GLY A 258 0.05 -12.65 -10.31
N SER A 259 -0.40 -11.71 -11.15
CA SER A 259 -1.82 -11.51 -11.48
C SER A 259 -2.35 -12.44 -12.58
N GLN A 260 -1.47 -13.13 -13.31
CA GLN A 260 -1.85 -13.98 -14.45
C GLN A 260 -2.08 -15.43 -14.02
N THR A 261 -3.03 -16.09 -14.68
CA THR A 261 -3.28 -17.54 -14.54
C THR A 261 -2.63 -18.27 -15.71
N LEU A 262 -2.01 -19.41 -15.46
CA LEU A 262 -1.29 -20.21 -16.48
C LEU A 262 -2.19 -21.09 -17.37
N ILE A 263 -3.50 -21.07 -17.12
CA ILE A 263 -4.54 -21.88 -17.78
C ILE A 263 -5.67 -20.96 -18.22
#